data_AF-A0A9P5W6Y7-F1
#
_entry.id   AF-A0A9P5W6Y7-F1
#
_cell.length_a   1.000
_cell.length_b   1.000
_cell.length_c   1.000
_cell.angle_alpha   90.00
_cell.angle_beta   90.00
_cell.angle_gamma   90.00
#
_symmetry.space_group_name_H-M   'P 1'
#
loop_
_entity.id
_entity.type
_entity.pdbx_description
1 polymer ?
#
loop_
_entity_poly.entity_id
_entity_poly.type
_entity_poly.pdbx_seq_one_letter_code
_entity_poly.pdbx_strand_id
1 'polypeptide(L)'
;MLDSMRAGSNGAFQKLERGEIDLWTFYDAFSEQLSDPLNIAAYAKYAQLRGKAFDETTFRAPSVNGRELFHQMMGQAAVVIPSMVQAIAALRSSGYTVAALTNNFNYPSDERGQREQELILQGTAQHFTAASPASGTIGSNSGPLIMGQDQLKTLFDHYIESAILGLRKPDPMIYKKACEIVGVQPSDVVFLDDIGANLKSAQNVGLTTIRVELGKPEKAIAQLEQLLGGGIKLLSSESKL
;
A
#
# COMPACT_ATOMS: atom_id res chain seq x y z
N MET A 1 2.66 -3.88 -9.16
CA MET A 1 4.07 -3.74 -9.59
C MET A 1 4.86 -4.60 -8.59
N LEU A 2 5.67 -5.57 -9.04
CA LEU A 2 6.39 -6.62 -8.25
C LEU A 2 5.70 -7.98 -7.97
N ASP A 3 4.78 -8.44 -8.83
CA ASP A 3 4.48 -9.88 -8.97
C ASP A 3 5.36 -10.55 -10.06
N SER A 4 6.42 -9.86 -10.49
CA SER A 4 7.18 -10.14 -11.72
C SER A 4 8.50 -10.85 -11.51
N MET A 5 8.66 -11.67 -10.47
CA MET A 5 9.87 -12.47 -10.29
C MET A 5 9.47 -13.92 -10.08
N ARG A 6 10.26 -14.84 -10.64
CA ARG A 6 10.03 -16.31 -10.60
C ARG A 6 9.59 -16.84 -9.22
N ALA A 7 9.99 -16.15 -8.15
CA ALA A 7 9.74 -16.52 -6.77
C ALA A 7 8.27 -16.47 -6.33
N GLY A 8 7.36 -15.78 -7.05
CA GLY A 8 5.94 -15.73 -6.71
C GLY A 8 5.69 -15.32 -5.25
N SER A 9 4.96 -16.14 -4.48
CA SER A 9 4.70 -15.91 -3.05
C SER A 9 5.95 -15.99 -2.15
N ASN A 10 7.06 -16.50 -2.66
CA ASN A 10 8.32 -16.70 -1.92
C ASN A 10 9.39 -15.65 -2.26
N GLY A 11 9.05 -14.59 -3.01
CA GLY A 11 9.96 -13.47 -3.26
C GLY A 11 10.32 -12.71 -1.99
N ALA A 12 11.47 -12.02 -2.01
CA ALA A 12 11.99 -11.28 -0.87
C ALA A 12 10.96 -10.28 -0.30
N PHE A 13 10.23 -9.59 -1.18
CA PHE A 13 9.21 -8.63 -0.78
C PHE A 13 8.04 -9.31 -0.05
N GLN A 14 7.57 -10.44 -0.56
CA GLN A 14 6.49 -11.21 0.05
C GLN A 14 6.91 -11.80 1.40
N LYS A 15 8.17 -12.22 1.55
CA LYS A 15 8.74 -12.69 2.83
C LYS A 15 8.84 -11.55 3.85
N LEU A 16 9.31 -10.37 3.42
CA LEU A 16 9.34 -9.16 4.24
C LEU A 16 7.93 -8.79 4.71
N GLU A 17 6.94 -8.82 3.81
CA GLU A 17 5.54 -8.50 4.13
C GLU A 17 4.91 -9.47 5.14
N ARG A 18 5.43 -10.70 5.25
CA ARG A 18 5.01 -11.67 6.26
C ARG A 18 5.91 -11.67 7.50
N GLY A 19 6.90 -10.78 7.58
CA GLY A 19 7.84 -10.75 8.70
C GLY A 19 8.77 -11.97 8.79
N GLU A 20 8.93 -12.73 7.70
CA GLU A 20 9.79 -13.92 7.66
C GLU A 20 11.29 -13.58 7.59
N ILE A 21 11.62 -12.38 7.10
CA ILE A 21 12.98 -11.84 7.02
C ILE A 21 12.99 -10.39 7.50
N ASP A 22 14.10 -9.96 8.08
CA ASP A 22 14.30 -8.56 8.45
C ASP A 22 14.62 -7.66 7.25
N LEU A 23 14.60 -6.35 7.48
CA LEU A 23 14.82 -5.34 6.44
C LEU A 23 16.22 -5.42 5.79
N TRP A 24 17.23 -5.84 6.54
CA TRP A 24 18.61 -5.93 6.03
C TRP A 24 18.78 -7.14 5.11
N THR A 25 18.31 -8.30 5.58
CA THR A 25 18.22 -9.54 4.81
C THR A 25 17.39 -9.35 3.55
N PHE A 26 16.31 -8.57 3.66
CA PHE A 26 15.50 -8.19 2.51
C PHE A 26 16.30 -7.38 1.48
N TYR A 27 17.11 -6.40 1.87
CA TYR A 27 17.88 -5.62 0.90
C TYR A 27 18.85 -6.47 0.08
N ASP A 28 19.54 -7.40 0.72
CA ASP A 28 20.45 -8.31 0.02
C ASP A 28 19.68 -9.23 -0.93
N ALA A 29 18.64 -9.90 -0.42
CA ALA A 29 17.82 -10.81 -1.20
C ALA A 29 17.09 -10.10 -2.36
N PHE A 30 16.59 -8.89 -2.15
CA PHE A 30 15.91 -8.09 -3.17
C PHE A 30 16.88 -7.62 -4.25
N SER A 31 18.11 -7.22 -3.87
CA SER A 31 19.17 -6.86 -4.82
C SER A 31 19.54 -8.04 -5.71
N GLU A 32 19.77 -9.21 -5.11
CA GLU A 32 20.06 -10.46 -5.84
C GLU A 32 18.90 -10.83 -6.78
N GLN A 33 17.68 -10.83 -6.24
CA GLN A 33 16.48 -11.22 -6.99
C GLN A 33 16.23 -10.29 -8.18
N LEU A 34 16.48 -8.98 -8.06
CA LEU A 34 16.32 -8.02 -9.16
C LEU A 34 17.45 -8.10 -10.19
N SER A 35 18.64 -8.53 -9.77
CA SER A 35 19.83 -8.65 -10.62
C SER A 35 19.96 -10.02 -11.27
N ASP A 36 19.05 -10.97 -10.98
CA ASP A 36 19.11 -12.34 -11.49
C ASP A 36 18.93 -12.37 -13.03
N PRO A 37 19.94 -12.83 -13.80
CA PRO A 37 19.85 -12.97 -15.25
C PRO A 37 18.73 -13.93 -15.71
N LEU A 38 18.29 -14.85 -14.85
CA LEU A 38 17.20 -15.79 -15.15
C LEU A 38 15.81 -15.13 -15.15
N ASN A 39 15.71 -13.86 -14.74
CA ASN A 39 14.47 -13.08 -14.89
C ASN A 39 14.22 -12.57 -16.31
N ILE A 40 15.06 -12.95 -17.28
CA ILE A 40 14.96 -12.55 -18.69
C ILE A 40 13.53 -12.66 -19.27
N ALA A 41 12.79 -13.72 -18.91
CA ALA A 41 11.40 -13.90 -19.33
C ALA A 41 10.44 -12.85 -18.75
N ALA A 42 10.67 -12.41 -17.51
CA ALA A 42 9.89 -11.34 -16.89
C ALA A 42 10.18 -9.99 -17.56
N TYR A 43 11.44 -9.73 -17.92
CA TYR A 43 11.84 -8.55 -18.70
C TYR A 43 11.24 -8.56 -20.11
N ALA A 44 11.28 -9.71 -20.80
CA ALA A 44 10.66 -9.88 -22.11
C ALA A 44 9.16 -9.56 -22.07
N LYS A 45 8.45 -10.11 -21.07
CA LYS A 45 7.02 -9.84 -20.85
C LYS A 45 6.76 -8.35 -20.58
N TYR A 46 7.57 -7.72 -19.74
CA TYR A 46 7.46 -6.28 -19.47
C TYR A 46 7.68 -5.45 -20.75
N ALA A 47 8.72 -5.76 -21.53
CA ALA A 47 9.02 -5.04 -22.76
C ALA A 47 7.88 -5.16 -23.78
N GLN A 48 7.32 -6.36 -23.95
CA GLN A 48 6.15 -6.60 -24.78
C GLN A 48 4.96 -5.75 -24.34
N LEU A 49 4.63 -5.74 -23.04
CA LEU A 49 3.53 -4.94 -22.48
C LEU A 49 3.72 -3.42 -22.64
N ARG A 50 4.97 -2.96 -22.80
CA ARG A 50 5.30 -1.54 -22.98
C ARG A 50 5.62 -1.20 -24.44
N GLY A 51 5.41 -2.12 -25.38
CA GLY A 51 5.72 -1.93 -26.79
C GLY A 51 7.20 -1.67 -27.07
N LYS A 52 8.09 -2.16 -26.21
CA LYS A 52 9.55 -2.02 -26.36
C LYS A 52 10.11 -3.25 -27.08
N ALA A 53 11.00 -3.02 -28.04
CA ALA A 53 11.80 -4.09 -28.62
C ALA A 53 12.63 -4.77 -27.51
N PHE A 54 12.69 -6.10 -27.54
CA PHE A 54 13.45 -6.90 -26.60
C PHE A 54 14.17 -8.01 -27.35
N ASP A 55 15.46 -8.10 -27.15
CA ASP A 55 16.31 -9.16 -27.69
C ASP A 55 16.94 -9.91 -26.53
N GLU A 56 16.55 -11.18 -26.42
CA GLU A 56 17.00 -12.08 -25.37
C GLU A 56 18.51 -12.36 -25.47
N THR A 57 19.08 -12.36 -26.67
CA THR A 57 20.49 -12.71 -26.90
C THR A 57 21.45 -11.61 -26.45
N THR A 58 21.01 -10.36 -26.52
CA THR A 58 21.76 -9.18 -26.08
C THR A 58 21.37 -8.70 -24.69
N PHE A 59 20.33 -9.27 -24.08
CA PHE A 59 19.92 -8.92 -22.72
C PHE A 59 21.04 -9.15 -21.71
N ARG A 60 21.23 -8.17 -20.83
CA ARG A 60 22.07 -8.27 -19.64
C ARG A 60 21.24 -7.78 -18.47
N ALA A 61 21.10 -8.60 -17.44
CA ALA A 61 20.39 -8.17 -16.25
C ALA A 61 21.11 -6.97 -15.63
N PRO A 62 20.34 -5.94 -15.22
CA PRO A 62 20.94 -4.80 -14.53
C PRO A 62 21.49 -5.24 -13.18
N SER A 63 22.60 -4.65 -12.76
CA SER A 63 22.98 -4.68 -11.35
C SER A 63 22.12 -3.67 -10.61
N VAL A 64 21.25 -4.13 -9.72
CA VAL A 64 20.29 -3.29 -9.00
C VAL A 64 20.63 -3.24 -7.52
N ASN A 65 20.86 -2.04 -7.00
CA ASN A 65 20.92 -1.81 -5.56
C ASN A 65 19.49 -1.81 -5.00
N GLY A 66 19.09 -2.92 -4.37
CA GLY A 66 17.75 -3.12 -3.84
C GLY A 66 17.39 -2.14 -2.73
N ARG A 67 18.35 -1.71 -1.90
CA ARG A 67 18.12 -0.70 -0.85
C ARG A 67 17.78 0.66 -1.43
N GLU A 68 18.57 1.12 -2.40
CA GLU A 68 18.32 2.41 -3.07
C GLU A 68 16.98 2.40 -3.81
N LEU A 69 16.67 1.33 -4.54
CA LEU A 69 15.38 1.20 -5.22
C LEU A 69 14.22 1.17 -4.22
N PHE A 70 14.37 0.44 -3.11
CA PHE A 70 13.35 0.39 -2.07
C PHE A 70 13.08 1.77 -1.45
N HIS A 71 14.13 2.55 -1.19
CA HIS A 71 14.01 3.92 -0.69
C HIS A 71 13.23 4.80 -1.67
N GLN A 72 13.52 4.70 -2.97
CA GLN A 72 12.78 5.43 -4.02
C GLN A 72 11.30 5.02 -4.07
N MET A 73 11.00 3.73 -3.89
CA MET A 73 9.63 3.22 -3.89
C MET A 73 8.85 3.66 -2.65
N MET A 74 9.42 3.51 -1.46
CA MET A 74 8.74 3.82 -0.21
C MET A 74 8.68 5.32 0.05
N GLY A 75 9.60 6.08 -0.54
CA GLY A 75 9.61 7.54 -0.63
C GLY A 75 8.42 8.15 -1.38
N GLN A 76 7.37 7.41 -1.73
CA GLN A 76 6.16 7.93 -2.36
C GLN A 76 4.89 7.56 -1.59
N ALA A 77 5.02 6.80 -0.49
CA ALA A 77 3.90 6.11 0.16
C ALA A 77 3.29 6.83 1.38
N ALA A 78 3.83 7.97 1.83
CA ALA A 78 3.41 8.62 3.09
C ALA A 78 2.34 9.72 2.94
N VAL A 79 1.68 9.82 1.78
CA VAL A 79 0.61 10.81 1.58
C VAL A 79 -0.75 10.20 1.86
N VAL A 80 -1.45 10.80 2.80
CA VAL A 80 -2.83 10.40 3.09
C VAL A 80 -3.80 11.12 2.18
N ILE A 81 -4.86 10.41 1.80
CA ILE A 81 -5.90 10.91 0.92
C ILE A 81 -6.97 11.62 1.76
N PRO A 82 -7.15 12.95 1.66
CA PRO A 82 -8.05 13.68 2.54
C PRO A 82 -9.50 13.18 2.51
N SER A 83 -10.02 12.83 1.33
CA SER A 83 -11.39 12.29 1.20
C SER A 83 -11.56 10.95 1.92
N MET A 84 -10.53 10.09 1.93
CA MET A 84 -10.55 8.84 2.72
C MET A 84 -10.51 9.11 4.22
N VAL A 85 -9.71 10.08 4.66
CA VAL A 85 -9.66 10.48 6.09
C VAL A 85 -11.02 11.01 6.56
N GLN A 86 -11.67 11.85 5.76
CA GLN A 86 -13.03 12.32 6.04
C GLN A 86 -14.04 11.17 6.14
N ALA A 87 -14.01 10.25 5.18
CA ALA A 87 -14.90 9.09 5.17
C ALA A 87 -14.69 8.19 6.41
N ILE A 88 -13.44 7.93 6.81
CA ILE A 88 -13.12 7.18 8.03
C ILE A 88 -13.73 7.86 9.26
N ALA A 89 -13.53 9.18 9.41
CA ALA A 89 -14.08 9.92 10.53
C ALA A 89 -15.62 9.90 10.57
N ALA A 90 -16.27 10.02 9.41
CA ALA A 90 -17.72 9.95 9.29
C ALA A 90 -18.28 8.56 9.65
N LEU A 91 -17.62 7.48 9.19
CA LEU A 91 -17.99 6.10 9.53
C LEU A 91 -17.94 5.87 11.04
N ARG A 92 -16.83 6.24 11.68
CA ARG A 92 -16.64 6.06 13.13
C ARG A 92 -17.66 6.87 13.94
N SER A 93 -17.90 8.11 13.54
CA SER A 93 -18.91 8.97 14.18
C SER A 93 -20.35 8.42 14.03
N SER A 94 -20.58 7.59 13.01
CA SER A 94 -21.86 6.92 12.75
C SER A 94 -21.95 5.53 13.40
N GLY A 95 -20.96 5.14 14.22
CA GLY A 95 -20.97 3.89 14.97
C GLY A 95 -20.40 2.67 14.24
N TYR A 96 -19.81 2.83 13.05
CA TYR A 96 -19.10 1.74 12.38
C TYR A 96 -17.71 1.55 12.96
N THR A 97 -17.31 0.29 13.14
CA THR A 97 -15.91 -0.07 13.39
C THR A 97 -15.12 0.04 12.10
N VAL A 98 -14.01 0.78 12.11
CA VAL A 98 -13.15 0.96 10.94
C VAL A 98 -11.77 0.38 11.24
N ALA A 99 -11.34 -0.57 10.42
CA ALA A 99 -10.05 -1.24 10.53
C ALA A 99 -9.17 -1.01 9.31
N ALA A 100 -7.86 -0.82 9.53
CA ALA A 100 -6.86 -0.91 8.48
C ALA A 100 -6.34 -2.35 8.37
N LEU A 101 -6.28 -2.90 7.15
CA LEU A 101 -5.63 -4.18 6.85
C LEU A 101 -4.57 -3.97 5.77
N THR A 102 -3.30 -3.96 6.18
CA THR A 102 -2.20 -3.53 5.31
C THR A 102 -1.17 -4.64 5.11
N ASN A 103 -0.69 -4.78 3.87
CA ASN A 103 0.57 -5.47 3.62
C ASN A 103 1.69 -4.46 3.95
N ASN A 104 2.46 -4.74 4.97
CA ASN A 104 3.52 -3.86 5.47
C ASN A 104 4.72 -4.65 5.97
N PHE A 105 5.72 -3.95 6.50
CA PHE A 105 6.95 -4.52 7.00
C PHE A 105 7.37 -3.84 8.30
N ASN A 106 8.21 -4.52 9.07
CA ASN A 106 8.72 -4.01 10.34
C ASN A 106 10.07 -3.33 10.15
N TYR A 107 10.23 -2.14 10.72
CA TYR A 107 11.55 -1.55 10.92
C TYR A 107 12.23 -2.23 12.12
N PRO A 108 13.53 -2.54 12.05
CA PRO A 108 14.30 -2.91 13.23
C PRO A 108 14.16 -1.81 14.30
N SER A 109 14.01 -2.20 15.57
CA SER A 109 13.80 -1.25 16.67
C SER A 109 15.08 -0.56 17.17
N ASP A 110 16.24 -0.98 16.66
CA ASP A 110 17.53 -0.40 16.99
C ASP A 110 17.74 0.98 16.34
N GLU A 111 18.78 1.70 16.77
CA GLU A 111 19.10 3.04 16.23
C GLU A 111 19.31 3.01 14.72
N ARG A 112 19.84 1.91 14.20
CA ARG A 112 20.06 1.72 12.76
C ARG A 112 18.74 1.66 12.00
N GLY A 113 17.76 0.90 12.50
CA GLY A 113 16.42 0.81 11.92
C GLY A 113 15.64 2.13 12.03
N GLN A 114 15.77 2.86 13.15
CA GLN A 114 15.18 4.20 13.29
C GLN A 114 15.74 5.16 12.24
N ARG A 115 17.06 5.16 12.04
CA ARG A 115 17.71 5.97 11.01
C ARG A 115 17.26 5.58 9.60
N GLU A 116 17.07 4.30 9.36
CA GLU A 116 16.58 3.79 8.08
C GLU A 116 15.15 4.28 7.78
N GLN A 117 14.28 4.24 8.80
CA GLN A 117 12.93 4.77 8.73
C GLN A 117 12.94 6.28 8.42
N GLU A 118 13.79 7.06 9.08
CA GLU A 118 13.96 8.49 8.80
C GLU A 118 14.34 8.76 7.34
N LEU A 119 15.30 8.01 6.80
CA LEU A 119 15.77 8.17 5.41
C LEU A 119 14.64 7.91 4.40
N ILE A 120 13.86 6.84 4.61
CA ILE A 120 12.72 6.50 3.76
C ILE A 120 11.65 7.59 3.81
N LEU A 121 11.35 8.12 5.01
CA LEU A 121 10.38 9.20 5.18
C LEU A 121 10.86 10.53 4.57
N GLN A 122 12.16 10.85 4.68
CA GLN A 122 12.75 12.06 4.07
C GLN A 122 12.67 12.03 2.54
N GLY A 123 12.90 10.87 1.91
CA GLY A 123 12.68 10.69 0.47
C GLY A 123 11.24 11.03 0.07
N THR A 124 10.27 10.75 0.95
CA THR A 124 8.87 11.15 0.74
C THR A 124 8.67 12.65 0.71
N ALA A 125 9.22 13.39 1.65
CA ALA A 125 9.09 14.85 1.68
C ALA A 125 9.70 15.52 0.43
N GLN A 126 10.84 15.01 -0.06
CA GLN A 126 11.55 15.59 -1.21
C GLN A 126 10.84 15.38 -2.55
N HIS A 127 10.16 14.24 -2.74
CA HIS A 127 9.43 13.99 -3.98
C HIS A 127 8.23 14.93 -4.19
N PHE A 128 7.61 15.39 -3.10
CA PHE A 128 6.49 16.34 -3.20
C PHE A 128 6.92 17.81 -3.30
N THR A 129 8.09 18.18 -2.78
CA THR A 129 8.64 19.54 -2.99
C THR A 129 9.15 19.76 -4.41
N ALA A 130 9.73 18.72 -5.04
CA ALA A 130 10.24 18.80 -6.41
C ALA A 130 9.13 18.81 -7.49
N ALA A 131 7.92 18.33 -7.18
CA ALA A 131 6.78 18.32 -8.10
C ALA A 131 6.06 19.68 -8.21
N SER A 132 6.43 20.69 -7.40
CA SER A 132 5.91 22.06 -7.49
C SER A 132 7.01 23.07 -7.83
N PRO A 133 7.28 23.36 -9.12
CA PRO A 133 8.02 24.55 -9.48
C PRO A 133 7.04 25.73 -9.52
N ALA A 134 6.72 26.30 -8.37
CA ALA A 134 6.03 27.58 -8.31
C ALA A 134 6.63 28.46 -7.22
N SER A 135 7.59 29.29 -7.65
CA SER A 135 7.98 30.51 -6.97
C SER A 135 6.76 31.45 -6.94
N GLY A 136 6.22 31.76 -5.75
CA GLY A 136 5.21 32.81 -5.59
C GLY A 136 4.30 32.67 -4.38
N THR A 137 4.55 33.53 -3.37
CA THR A 137 3.62 34.05 -2.35
C THR A 137 2.91 33.07 -1.39
N ILE A 138 3.11 33.32 -0.10
CA ILE A 138 2.46 32.67 1.05
C ILE A 138 0.93 32.87 0.97
N GLY A 139 0.18 31.79 0.76
CA GLY A 139 -1.28 31.75 0.82
C GLY A 139 -1.86 30.45 0.24
N SER A 140 -2.56 29.68 1.08
CA SER A 140 -3.20 28.36 0.84
C SER A 140 -2.29 27.11 0.98
N ASN A 141 -2.56 26.33 2.03
CA ASN A 141 -1.96 25.02 2.31
C ASN A 141 -2.48 23.96 1.30
N SER A 142 -1.88 23.90 0.12
CA SER A 142 -2.25 22.97 -0.97
C SER A 142 -1.19 21.88 -1.20
N GLY A 143 -0.42 21.55 -0.17
CA GLY A 143 0.53 20.43 -0.19
C GLY A 143 -0.14 19.10 0.16
N PRO A 144 0.49 17.96 -0.19
CA PRO A 144 0.01 16.66 0.25
C PRO A 144 -0.08 16.60 1.78
N LEU A 145 -1.15 16.02 2.31
CA LEU A 145 -1.25 15.76 3.74
C LEU A 145 -0.30 14.60 4.06
N ILE A 146 0.74 14.88 4.85
CA ILE A 146 1.69 13.86 5.33
C ILE A 146 1.36 13.60 6.80
N MET A 147 1.12 12.33 7.13
CA MET A 147 0.82 11.89 8.49
C MET A 147 1.85 10.84 8.92
N GLY A 148 2.41 11.00 10.12
CA GLY A 148 3.32 9.98 10.68
C GLY A 148 2.58 8.66 10.91
N GLN A 149 3.30 7.53 10.93
CA GLN A 149 2.66 6.21 11.11
C GLN A 149 1.80 6.15 12.38
N ASP A 150 2.30 6.65 13.51
CA ASP A 150 1.55 6.63 14.77
C ASP A 150 0.25 7.42 14.68
N GLN A 151 0.29 8.60 14.04
CA GLN A 151 -0.92 9.40 13.82
C GLN A 151 -1.90 8.68 12.89
N LEU A 152 -1.41 8.04 11.83
CA LEU A 152 -2.24 7.27 10.89
C LEU A 152 -2.96 6.11 11.60
N LYS A 153 -2.26 5.40 12.51
CA LYS A 153 -2.85 4.32 13.29
C LYS A 153 -4.05 4.80 14.12
N THR A 154 -4.05 6.04 14.63
CA THR A 154 -5.16 6.57 15.45
C THR A 154 -6.46 6.83 14.68
N LEU A 155 -6.42 6.86 13.34
CA LEU A 155 -7.62 7.00 12.51
C LEU A 155 -8.53 5.77 12.60
N PHE A 156 -7.99 4.60 12.95
CA PHE A 156 -8.68 3.31 12.93
C PHE A 156 -8.92 2.78 14.35
N ASP A 157 -9.97 1.98 14.52
CA ASP A 157 -10.23 1.25 15.76
C ASP A 157 -9.31 0.02 15.87
N HIS A 158 -8.95 -0.57 14.72
CA HIS A 158 -7.98 -1.65 14.61
C HIS A 158 -6.97 -1.37 13.48
N TYR A 159 -5.70 -1.63 13.75
CA TYR A 159 -4.64 -1.52 12.75
C TYR A 159 -3.94 -2.88 12.60
N ILE A 160 -4.21 -3.58 11.51
CA ILE A 160 -3.83 -4.97 11.30
C ILE A 160 -2.70 -5.06 10.28
N GLU A 161 -1.55 -5.53 10.75
CA GLU A 161 -0.27 -5.48 10.06
C GLU A 161 0.17 -6.88 9.62
N SER A 162 0.40 -7.08 8.32
CA SER A 162 0.76 -8.39 7.75
C SER A 162 2.04 -8.96 8.36
N ALA A 163 3.05 -8.12 8.58
CA ALA A 163 4.34 -8.55 9.12
C ALA A 163 4.25 -8.97 10.59
N ILE A 164 3.25 -8.47 11.34
CA ILE A 164 2.99 -8.91 12.72
C ILE A 164 2.21 -10.23 12.70
N LEU A 165 1.26 -10.39 11.78
CA LEU A 165 0.43 -11.60 11.70
C LEU A 165 1.12 -12.81 11.06
N GLY A 166 2.22 -12.61 10.32
CA GLY A 166 2.81 -13.70 9.52
C GLY A 166 2.00 -14.05 8.27
N LEU A 167 1.00 -13.24 7.92
CA LEU A 167 0.05 -13.47 6.84
C LEU A 167 0.01 -12.24 5.94
N ARG A 168 -0.18 -12.40 4.64
CA ARG A 168 -0.30 -11.27 3.70
C ARG A 168 -1.50 -11.42 2.79
N LYS A 169 -2.09 -10.31 2.34
CA LYS A 169 -3.02 -10.34 1.21
C LYS A 169 -2.25 -10.80 -0.04
N PRO A 170 -2.82 -11.64 -0.92
CA PRO A 170 -4.23 -12.09 -0.95
C PRO A 170 -4.47 -13.46 -0.28
N ASP A 171 -3.68 -13.90 0.70
CA ASP A 171 -3.96 -15.15 1.42
C ASP A 171 -5.34 -15.07 2.12
N PRO A 172 -6.28 -16.00 1.86
CA PRO A 172 -7.60 -15.97 2.48
C PRO A 172 -7.57 -15.94 4.03
N MET A 173 -6.52 -16.49 4.64
CA MET A 173 -6.38 -16.55 6.10
C MET A 173 -6.21 -15.17 6.73
N ILE A 174 -5.62 -14.19 6.04
CA ILE A 174 -5.46 -12.84 6.61
C ILE A 174 -6.81 -12.17 6.82
N TYR A 175 -7.77 -12.36 5.91
CA TYR A 175 -9.11 -11.78 6.01
C TYR A 175 -9.92 -12.43 7.14
N LYS A 176 -9.83 -13.76 7.25
CA LYS A 176 -10.45 -14.49 8.37
C LYS A 176 -9.89 -14.02 9.70
N LYS A 177 -8.56 -13.90 9.78
CA LYS A 177 -7.90 -13.42 11.00
C LYS A 177 -8.26 -11.98 11.35
N ALA A 178 -8.39 -11.12 10.35
CA ALA A 178 -8.86 -9.76 10.55
C ALA A 178 -10.29 -9.72 11.10
N CYS A 179 -11.21 -10.54 10.56
CA CYS A 179 -12.58 -10.66 11.08
C CYS A 179 -12.60 -11.16 12.54
N GLU A 180 -11.76 -12.14 12.87
CA GLU A 180 -11.60 -12.62 14.26
C GLU A 180 -11.11 -11.52 15.22
N ILE A 181 -10.11 -10.74 14.81
CA ILE A 181 -9.54 -9.65 15.62
C ILE A 181 -10.58 -8.55 15.88
N VAL A 182 -11.36 -8.22 14.86
CA VAL A 182 -12.40 -7.18 14.94
C VAL A 182 -13.67 -7.72 15.64
N GLY A 183 -13.89 -9.05 15.65
CA GLY A 183 -15.05 -9.68 16.27
C GLY A 183 -16.32 -9.64 15.41
N VAL A 184 -16.17 -9.72 14.08
CA VAL A 184 -17.29 -9.61 13.10
C VAL A 184 -17.35 -10.83 12.19
N GLN A 185 -18.53 -11.08 11.58
CA GLN A 185 -18.63 -12.08 10.52
C GLN A 185 -18.16 -11.51 9.18
N PRO A 186 -17.59 -12.34 8.27
CA PRO A 186 -17.20 -11.88 6.94
C PRO A 186 -18.29 -11.14 6.17
N SER A 187 -19.55 -11.57 6.31
CA SER A 187 -20.71 -10.96 5.65
C SER A 187 -21.02 -9.53 6.11
N ASP A 188 -20.54 -9.15 7.30
CA ASP A 188 -20.80 -7.86 7.91
C ASP A 188 -19.72 -6.82 7.53
N VAL A 189 -18.74 -7.22 6.70
CA VAL A 189 -17.57 -6.40 6.37
C VAL A 189 -17.63 -5.91 4.93
N VAL A 190 -17.35 -4.61 4.76
CA VAL A 190 -17.05 -4.00 3.46
C VAL A 190 -15.56 -3.70 3.38
N PHE A 191 -14.87 -4.34 2.44
CA PHE A 191 -13.42 -4.24 2.26
C PHE A 191 -13.06 -3.39 1.03
N LEU A 192 -12.26 -2.35 1.25
CA LEU A 192 -11.78 -1.44 0.22
C LEU A 192 -10.29 -1.71 -0.06
N ASP A 193 -9.93 -1.91 -1.33
CA ASP A 193 -8.54 -2.15 -1.77
C ASP A 193 -8.40 -1.72 -3.25
N ASP A 194 -7.21 -1.30 -3.66
CA ASP A 194 -6.91 -0.93 -5.05
C ASP A 194 -6.49 -2.14 -5.90
N ILE A 195 -6.05 -3.23 -5.27
CA ILE A 195 -5.51 -4.43 -5.90
C ILE A 195 -6.60 -5.48 -6.10
N GLY A 196 -6.92 -5.76 -7.37
CA GLY A 196 -7.98 -6.72 -7.73
C GLY A 196 -7.79 -8.14 -7.18
N ALA A 197 -6.55 -8.63 -7.06
CA ALA A 197 -6.27 -9.95 -6.48
C ALA A 197 -6.66 -10.03 -4.99
N ASN A 198 -6.42 -8.95 -4.23
CA ASN A 198 -6.83 -8.84 -2.83
C ASN A 198 -8.35 -8.85 -2.72
N LEU A 199 -9.03 -8.05 -3.53
CA LEU A 199 -10.51 -7.98 -3.54
C LEU A 199 -11.11 -9.35 -3.88
N LYS A 200 -10.60 -10.03 -4.91
CA LYS A 200 -11.09 -11.36 -5.29
C LYS A 200 -10.95 -12.38 -4.15
N SER A 201 -9.83 -12.34 -3.43
CA SER A 201 -9.64 -13.25 -2.30
C SER A 201 -10.58 -12.91 -1.12
N ALA A 202 -10.73 -11.62 -0.81
CA ALA A 202 -11.67 -11.16 0.20
C ALA A 202 -13.13 -11.57 -0.11
N GLN A 203 -13.56 -11.43 -1.37
CA GLN A 203 -14.87 -11.89 -1.83
C GLN A 203 -15.06 -13.39 -1.59
N ASN A 204 -14.05 -14.21 -1.89
CA ASN A 204 -14.11 -15.66 -1.68
C ASN A 204 -14.22 -16.05 -0.20
N VAL A 205 -13.81 -15.18 0.72
CA VAL A 205 -13.99 -15.35 2.18
C VAL A 205 -15.38 -14.89 2.65
N GLY A 206 -16.12 -14.16 1.81
CA GLY A 206 -17.48 -13.70 2.08
C GLY A 206 -17.61 -12.20 2.37
N LEU A 207 -16.53 -11.42 2.19
CA LEU A 207 -16.56 -9.97 2.39
C LEU A 207 -17.23 -9.28 1.20
N THR A 208 -18.02 -8.25 1.48
CA THR A 208 -18.41 -7.29 0.44
C THR A 208 -17.17 -6.47 0.07
N THR A 209 -16.93 -6.21 -1.21
CA THR A 209 -15.71 -5.50 -1.62
C THR A 209 -15.98 -4.33 -2.54
N ILE A 210 -15.21 -3.26 -2.39
CA ILE A 210 -15.23 -2.08 -3.24
C ILE A 210 -13.81 -1.84 -3.75
N ARG A 211 -13.67 -1.65 -5.07
CA ARG A 211 -12.37 -1.32 -5.65
C ARG A 211 -12.10 0.17 -5.55
N VAL A 212 -10.92 0.54 -5.06
CA VAL A 212 -10.44 1.92 -5.08
C VAL A 212 -9.62 2.15 -6.35
N GLU A 213 -10.11 3.00 -7.25
CA GLU A 213 -9.32 3.45 -8.41
C GLU A 213 -8.25 4.46 -7.93
N LEU A 214 -6.98 4.24 -8.29
CA LEU A 214 -5.91 5.18 -7.95
C LEU A 214 -6.22 6.59 -8.49
N GLY A 215 -6.14 7.59 -7.61
CA GLY A 215 -6.47 8.98 -7.91
C GLY A 215 -7.97 9.30 -8.02
N LYS A 216 -8.87 8.34 -7.75
CA LYS A 216 -10.33 8.54 -7.77
C LYS A 216 -11.03 7.87 -6.57
N PRO A 217 -10.58 8.12 -5.32
CA PRO A 217 -11.16 7.51 -4.12
C PRO A 217 -12.64 7.88 -3.91
N GLU A 218 -13.09 9.04 -4.39
CA GLU A 218 -14.46 9.54 -4.24
C GLU A 218 -15.50 8.59 -4.87
N LYS A 219 -15.14 7.87 -5.93
CA LYS A 219 -16.02 6.85 -6.52
C LYS A 219 -16.27 5.69 -5.57
N ALA A 220 -15.22 5.21 -4.91
CA ALA A 220 -15.33 4.13 -3.94
C ALA A 220 -16.11 4.57 -2.70
N ILE A 221 -15.90 5.82 -2.26
CA ILE A 221 -16.64 6.42 -1.16
C ILE A 221 -18.13 6.55 -1.49
N ALA A 222 -18.49 7.04 -2.68
CA ALA A 222 -19.88 7.12 -3.12
C ALA A 222 -20.55 5.73 -3.23
N GLN A 223 -19.81 4.72 -3.70
CA GLN A 223 -20.30 3.34 -3.71
C GLN A 223 -20.53 2.82 -2.29
N LEU A 224 -19.65 3.15 -1.34
CA LEU A 224 -19.81 2.78 0.06
C LEU A 224 -21.04 3.48 0.67
N GLU A 225 -21.25 4.77 0.44
CA GLU A 225 -22.45 5.50 0.88
C GLU A 225 -23.74 4.81 0.40
N GLN A 226 -23.79 4.42 -0.87
CA GLN A 226 -24.93 3.71 -1.46
C GLN A 226 -25.16 2.36 -0.80
N LEU A 227 -24.09 1.59 -0.55
CA LEU A 227 -24.17 0.28 0.09
C LEU A 227 -24.69 0.37 1.54
N LEU A 228 -24.32 1.44 2.25
CA LEU A 228 -24.79 1.72 3.62
C LEU A 228 -26.21 2.34 3.66
N GLY A 229 -26.93 2.35 2.53
CA GLY A 229 -28.32 2.82 2.45
C GLY A 229 -28.48 4.34 2.28
N GLY A 230 -27.40 5.08 1.98
CA GLY A 230 -27.44 6.51 1.64
C GLY A 230 -27.78 7.47 2.79
N GLY A 231 -28.04 6.95 4.00
CA GLY A 231 -28.36 7.74 5.19
C GLY A 231 -27.15 8.41 5.85
N ILE A 232 -25.93 8.04 5.43
CA ILE A 232 -24.68 8.58 5.95
C ILE A 232 -23.98 9.34 4.84
N LYS A 233 -23.54 10.57 5.14
CA LYS A 233 -22.68 11.36 4.27
C LYS A 233 -21.24 11.19 4.71
N LEU A 234 -20.44 10.54 3.86
CA LEU A 234 -19.02 10.28 4.09
C LEU A 234 -18.14 11.43 3.63
N LEU A 235 -18.62 12.26 2.72
CA LEU A 235 -17.95 13.51 2.32
C LEU A 235 -18.84 14.71 2.67
N SER A 236 -18.23 15.77 3.22
CA SER A 236 -18.93 17.04 3.42
C SER A 236 -19.12 17.75 2.07
N SER A 237 -20.24 18.45 1.93
CA SER A 237 -20.59 19.20 0.71
C SER A 237 -19.66 20.39 0.40
N GLU A 238 -18.63 20.64 1.20
CA GLU A 238 -17.72 21.79 1.07
C GLU A 238 -16.41 21.48 0.32
N SER A 239 -16.18 20.25 -0.16
CA SER A 239 -14.93 19.90 -0.86
C SER A 239 -15.00 20.08 -2.38
N LYS A 240 -15.57 21.20 -2.85
CA LYS A 240 -15.29 21.71 -4.21
C LYS A 240 -14.28 22.84 -4.08
N LEU A 241 -13.00 22.51 -4.23
CA LEU A 241 -11.94 23.46 -4.55
C LEU A 241 -11.28 23.02 -5.86
#